data_AF-A0A7V7DSI0-F1
#
_entry.id   AF-A0A7V7DSI0-F1
#
_cell.length_a   1.000
_cell.length_b   1.000
_cell.length_c   1.000
_cell.angle_alpha   90.00
_cell.angle_beta   90.00
_cell.angle_gamma   90.00
#
_symmetry.space_group_name_H-M   'P 1'
#
loop_
_entity.id
_entity.type
_entity.pdbx_description
1 polymer ?
#
loop_
_entity_poly.entity_id
_entity_poly.type
_entity_poly.pdbx_seq_one_letter_code
_entity_poly.pdbx_strand_id
1 'polypeptide(L)'
;MALKRRGLLFLFTGIMALSFFSTAVRAMETTAIGEGKTRQEAINNGIRVAVEQALGSLVKSDTQVSQGKLVWDRIASASAGYVKKYDVLAEGKDPVSEVYRVKLAVTLDDPKLKSAVDEFMQDARAQRNFQETRFDERKIVVVYQPRTGFDLPADSKGVQTVMDLIQDKLAGYGFRVFLADQLVRIKGKTAEMVGDEETAINLARQEAAEAAVTVSFDAAKQPTSDGYNLILCTLTLKAFDTSTGELFANVQDRDKTITRGGEYGIEDGVARAAIKVGPRTVERLTAKIVERFSTKRAKFVTLIFRNTSVANQNKMEGILDGVGWKYRVGRQTGNYMELEIFSEADPTSVRKVVRTEIDKAGLPLKPAEMIGSRVIFDGKETGGY
;
A
#
# COMPACT_ATOMS: atom_id res chain seq x y z
N MET A 1 -70.13 -17.56 62.02
CA MET A 1 -70.07 -18.07 60.63
C MET A 1 -69.44 -16.98 59.76
N ALA A 2 -68.60 -17.36 58.79
CA ALA A 2 -67.82 -16.50 57.88
C ALA A 2 -66.43 -16.02 58.37
N LEU A 3 -65.51 -16.99 58.43
CA LEU A 3 -64.06 -16.82 58.30
C LEU A 3 -63.73 -16.52 56.82
N LYS A 4 -63.41 -15.28 56.45
CA LYS A 4 -62.73 -14.94 55.17
C LYS A 4 -62.36 -13.46 55.11
N ARG A 5 -61.09 -13.11 55.37
CA ARG A 5 -60.35 -11.94 54.84
C ARG A 5 -59.00 -11.78 55.57
N ARG A 6 -58.07 -12.72 55.36
CA ARG A 6 -56.65 -12.59 55.79
C ARG A 6 -55.67 -13.23 54.79
N GLY A 7 -55.95 -13.09 53.50
CA GLY A 7 -55.17 -13.74 52.43
C GLY A 7 -54.87 -12.86 51.22
N LEU A 8 -54.73 -11.54 51.38
CA LEU A 8 -54.50 -10.63 50.25
C LEU A 8 -53.40 -9.58 50.48
N LEU A 9 -52.51 -9.78 51.46
CA LEU A 9 -51.35 -8.90 51.66
C LEU A 9 -49.99 -9.62 51.75
N PHE A 10 -49.97 -10.95 51.66
CA PHE A 10 -48.72 -11.73 51.58
C PHE A 10 -48.44 -12.30 50.19
N LEU A 11 -49.24 -11.95 49.17
CA LEU A 11 -49.04 -12.38 47.79
C LEU A 11 -48.38 -11.31 46.90
N PHE A 12 -48.00 -10.16 47.45
CA PHE A 12 -47.36 -9.07 46.70
C PHE A 12 -45.88 -8.86 47.04
N THR A 13 -45.34 -9.59 48.01
CA THR A 13 -43.93 -9.51 48.44
C THR A 13 -43.10 -10.73 48.04
N GLY A 14 -43.68 -11.70 47.33
CA GLY A 14 -43.03 -12.94 46.89
C GLY A 14 -42.67 -13.05 45.40
N ILE A 15 -42.96 -12.03 44.58
CA ILE A 15 -42.66 -12.03 43.12
C ILE A 15 -41.73 -10.85 42.74
N MET A 16 -41.09 -10.22 43.73
CA MET A 16 -40.08 -9.18 43.51
C MET A 16 -38.68 -9.67 43.91
N ALA A 17 -38.41 -10.94 43.62
CA ALA A 17 -37.10 -11.55 43.80
C ALA A 17 -36.95 -12.72 42.83
N LEU A 18 -36.87 -12.42 41.52
CA LEU A 18 -36.12 -13.19 40.51
C LEU A 18 -36.31 -12.51 39.15
N SER A 19 -35.90 -11.24 39.05
CA SER A 19 -35.59 -10.61 37.75
C SER A 19 -34.11 -10.30 37.71
N PHE A 20 -33.28 -11.32 37.96
CA PHE A 20 -32.02 -11.40 37.24
C PHE A 20 -32.40 -11.75 35.80
N PHE A 21 -32.70 -10.72 35.00
CA PHE A 21 -32.51 -10.84 33.56
C PHE A 21 -31.01 -11.13 33.40
N SER A 22 -30.67 -12.41 33.28
CA SER A 22 -29.44 -12.80 32.65
C SER A 22 -29.48 -12.14 31.27
N THR A 23 -28.72 -11.06 31.11
CA THR A 23 -28.36 -10.59 29.79
C THR A 23 -27.63 -11.77 29.16
N ALA A 24 -28.37 -12.58 28.38
CA ALA A 24 -27.77 -13.56 27.52
C ALA A 24 -26.86 -12.75 26.61
N VAL A 25 -25.57 -12.73 26.95
CA VAL A 25 -24.58 -12.08 26.12
C VAL A 25 -24.67 -12.81 24.80
N ARG A 26 -25.22 -12.15 23.79
CA ARG A 26 -25.26 -12.68 22.43
C ARG A 26 -23.82 -12.94 22.07
N ALA A 27 -23.47 -14.21 21.99
CA ALA A 27 -22.14 -14.64 21.62
C ALA A 27 -22.29 -15.18 20.21
N MET A 28 -21.47 -14.68 19.30
CA MET A 28 -21.50 -15.16 17.93
C MET A 28 -20.66 -16.43 17.86
N GLU A 29 -21.30 -17.53 17.47
CA GLU A 29 -20.61 -18.79 17.24
C GLU A 29 -20.30 -18.93 15.76
N THR A 30 -19.02 -19.17 15.45
CA THR A 30 -18.54 -19.37 14.08
C THR A 30 -17.73 -20.64 14.02
N THR A 31 -17.79 -21.34 12.89
CA THR A 31 -16.93 -22.50 12.65
C THR A 31 -15.89 -22.16 11.60
N ALA A 32 -14.62 -22.39 11.93
CA ALA A 32 -13.50 -22.02 11.08
C ALA A 32 -12.48 -23.17 10.99
N ILE A 33 -11.78 -23.21 9.86
CA ILE A 33 -10.68 -24.15 9.64
C ILE A 33 -9.39 -23.34 9.60
N GLY A 34 -8.42 -23.76 10.42
CA GLY A 34 -7.09 -23.19 10.46
C GLY A 34 -6.04 -24.20 10.02
N GLU A 35 -5.02 -23.70 9.33
CA GLU A 35 -3.89 -24.48 8.84
C GLU A 35 -2.58 -23.91 9.39
N GLY A 36 -1.58 -24.74 9.68
CA GLY A 36 -0.28 -24.28 10.16
C GLY A 36 0.77 -25.40 10.17
N LYS A 37 2.04 -25.04 10.35
CA LYS A 37 3.13 -26.03 10.49
C LYS A 37 3.08 -26.72 11.85
N THR A 38 2.45 -26.08 12.83
CA THR A 38 2.22 -26.62 14.18
C THR A 38 0.74 -26.57 14.53
N ARG A 39 0.31 -27.42 15.47
CA ARG A 39 -1.05 -27.39 16.03
C ARG A 39 -1.43 -26.01 16.54
N GLN A 40 -0.53 -25.33 17.24
CA GLN A 40 -0.81 -24.00 17.79
C GLN A 40 -0.96 -22.94 16.70
N GLU A 41 -0.14 -23.01 15.65
CA GLU A 41 -0.25 -22.13 14.49
C GLU A 41 -1.58 -22.34 13.76
N ALA A 42 -1.99 -23.61 13.56
CA ALA A 42 -3.27 -23.95 12.97
C ALA A 42 -4.45 -23.44 13.81
N ILE A 43 -4.38 -23.52 15.14
CA ILE A 43 -5.40 -22.96 16.03
C ILE A 43 -5.45 -21.43 15.91
N ASN A 44 -4.31 -20.75 15.96
CA ASN A 44 -4.25 -19.29 15.84
C ASN A 44 -4.80 -18.80 14.50
N ASN A 45 -4.48 -19.51 13.42
CA ASN A 45 -5.01 -19.22 12.09
C ASN A 45 -6.51 -19.51 11.99
N GLY A 46 -7.00 -20.58 12.61
CA GLY A 46 -8.44 -20.88 12.66
C GLY A 46 -9.24 -19.83 13.44
N ILE A 47 -8.69 -19.35 14.56
CA ILE A 47 -9.25 -18.23 15.33
C ILE A 47 -9.31 -16.96 14.49
N ARG A 48 -8.24 -16.67 13.75
CA ARG A 48 -8.20 -15.51 12.84
C ARG A 48 -9.29 -15.60 11.78
N VAL A 49 -9.43 -16.75 11.12
CA VAL A 49 -10.46 -17.00 10.10
C VAL A 49 -11.87 -16.83 10.68
N ALA A 50 -12.11 -17.29 11.91
CA ALA A 50 -13.39 -17.10 12.60
C ALA A 50 -13.70 -15.60 12.83
N VAL A 51 -12.73 -14.82 13.30
CA VAL A 51 -12.86 -13.36 13.48
C VAL A 51 -13.04 -12.64 12.15
N GLU A 52 -12.39 -13.10 11.08
CA GLU A 52 -12.54 -12.58 9.73
C GLU A 52 -13.97 -12.85 9.19
N GLN A 53 -14.49 -14.06 9.31
CA GLN A 53 -15.87 -14.39 8.90
C GLN A 53 -16.90 -13.54 9.65
N ALA A 54 -16.68 -13.37 10.95
CA ALA A 54 -17.47 -12.53 11.85
C ALA A 54 -17.51 -11.06 11.40
N LEU A 55 -16.33 -10.49 11.16
CA LEU A 55 -16.17 -9.12 10.66
C LEU A 55 -16.85 -8.92 9.32
N GLY A 56 -16.78 -9.91 8.44
CA GLY A 56 -17.44 -9.83 7.14
C GLY A 56 -18.95 -9.83 7.19
N SER A 57 -19.54 -10.42 8.23
CA SER A 57 -20.97 -10.30 8.45
C SER A 57 -21.35 -8.91 8.99
N LEU A 58 -20.53 -8.33 9.87
CA LEU A 58 -20.77 -7.01 10.46
C LEU A 58 -20.56 -5.87 9.46
N VAL A 59 -19.43 -5.85 8.75
CA VAL A 59 -19.08 -4.78 7.79
C VAL A 59 -20.03 -4.74 6.59
N LYS A 60 -20.53 -5.90 6.13
CA LYS A 60 -21.57 -5.97 5.07
C LYS A 60 -22.90 -5.34 5.49
N SER A 61 -23.19 -5.30 6.78
CA SER A 61 -24.45 -4.79 7.32
C SER A 61 -24.42 -3.27 7.51
N ASP A 62 -23.24 -2.69 7.77
CA ASP A 62 -23.12 -1.30 8.22
C ASP A 62 -22.46 -0.31 7.22
N THR A 63 -21.74 -0.70 6.13
CA THR A 63 -21.07 0.31 5.26
C THR A 63 -20.80 -0.01 3.78
N GLN A 64 -20.66 1.06 2.98
CA GLN A 64 -20.17 1.05 1.59
C GLN A 64 -18.71 0.59 1.48
N VAL A 65 -18.46 -0.20 0.44
CA VAL A 65 -17.33 -1.10 0.15
C VAL A 65 -15.89 -0.54 0.31
N SER A 66 -15.66 0.77 0.45
CA SER A 66 -14.30 1.35 0.42
C SER A 66 -13.58 1.40 1.78
N GLN A 67 -14.29 1.50 2.91
CA GLN A 67 -13.68 1.65 4.25
C GLN A 67 -13.51 0.32 5.01
N GLY A 68 -14.17 -0.74 4.55
CA GLY A 68 -14.15 -2.04 5.21
C GLY A 68 -12.75 -2.65 5.33
N LYS A 69 -11.95 -2.66 4.26
CA LYS A 69 -10.67 -3.41 4.22
C LYS A 69 -9.68 -3.00 5.33
N LEU A 70 -9.67 -1.73 5.73
CA LEU A 70 -8.78 -1.23 6.80
C LEU A 70 -9.24 -1.65 8.20
N VAL A 71 -10.56 -1.59 8.45
CA VAL A 71 -11.20 -2.10 9.68
C VAL A 71 -10.90 -3.59 9.83
N TRP A 72 -11.06 -4.31 8.72
CA TRP A 72 -10.82 -5.73 8.60
C TRP A 72 -9.39 -6.11 9.00
N ASP A 73 -8.38 -5.45 8.42
CA ASP A 73 -6.97 -5.74 8.70
C ASP A 73 -6.59 -5.48 10.16
N ARG A 74 -7.10 -4.40 10.76
CA ARG A 74 -6.84 -4.04 12.17
C ARG A 74 -7.45 -5.04 13.13
N ILE A 75 -8.73 -5.37 12.97
CA ILE A 75 -9.43 -6.24 13.92
C ILE A 75 -8.97 -7.70 13.75
N ALA A 76 -8.69 -8.15 12.52
CA ALA A 76 -8.10 -9.46 12.27
C ALA A 76 -6.69 -9.60 12.89
N SER A 77 -5.90 -8.51 12.96
CA SER A 77 -4.58 -8.53 13.61
C SER A 77 -4.63 -8.68 15.13
N ALA A 78 -5.76 -8.32 15.76
CA ALA A 78 -6.01 -8.44 17.19
C ALA A 78 -7.00 -9.57 17.52
N SER A 79 -7.16 -10.54 16.62
CA SER A 79 -8.19 -11.61 16.65
C SER A 79 -8.31 -12.31 18.01
N ALA A 80 -7.19 -12.62 18.67
CA ALA A 80 -7.17 -13.27 19.98
C ALA A 80 -7.90 -12.46 21.08
N GLY A 81 -7.93 -11.14 20.99
CA GLY A 81 -8.56 -10.26 21.98
C GLY A 81 -10.09 -10.23 21.94
N TYR A 82 -10.70 -10.78 20.89
CA TYR A 82 -12.15 -10.79 20.67
C TYR A 82 -12.79 -12.18 20.87
N VAL A 83 -11.96 -13.19 21.16
CA VAL A 83 -12.41 -14.58 21.39
C VAL A 83 -12.71 -14.78 22.86
N LYS A 84 -13.92 -15.25 23.18
CA LYS A 84 -14.28 -15.67 24.55
C LYS A 84 -13.82 -17.09 24.84
N LYS A 85 -14.07 -17.99 23.90
CA LYS A 85 -13.67 -19.39 23.97
C LYS A 85 -13.58 -19.98 22.57
N TYR A 86 -12.83 -21.06 22.44
CA TYR A 86 -12.83 -21.87 21.24
C TYR A 86 -12.76 -23.35 21.64
N ASP A 87 -13.46 -24.18 20.89
CA ASP A 87 -13.51 -25.62 21.05
C ASP A 87 -12.94 -26.28 19.79
N VAL A 88 -12.02 -27.23 19.96
CA VAL A 88 -11.46 -28.01 18.83
C VAL A 88 -12.45 -29.11 18.48
N LEU A 89 -13.05 -29.02 17.29
CA LEU A 89 -14.02 -29.99 16.79
C LEU A 89 -13.33 -31.17 16.08
N ALA A 90 -12.24 -30.90 15.38
CA ALA A 90 -11.44 -31.91 14.69
C ALA A 90 -10.03 -31.38 14.44
N GLU A 91 -9.03 -32.26 14.47
CA GLU A 91 -7.65 -31.92 14.13
C GLU A 91 -6.94 -33.09 13.46
N GLY A 92 -5.96 -32.79 12.61
CA GLY A 92 -5.16 -33.81 11.94
C GLY A 92 -4.00 -33.21 11.15
N LYS A 93 -2.93 -34.00 10.99
CA LYS A 93 -1.81 -33.66 10.11
C LYS A 93 -2.06 -34.30 8.75
N ASP A 94 -1.97 -33.51 7.69
CA ASP A 94 -2.03 -34.02 6.33
C ASP A 94 -0.75 -34.84 6.04
N PRO A 95 -0.86 -36.14 5.69
CA PRO A 95 0.28 -37.03 5.53
C PRO A 95 1.15 -36.71 4.30
N VAL A 96 0.67 -35.86 3.37
CA VAL A 96 1.39 -35.52 2.12
C VAL A 96 2.01 -34.14 2.19
N SER A 97 1.33 -33.15 2.77
CA SER A 97 1.77 -31.75 2.78
C SER A 97 2.47 -31.31 4.07
N GLU A 98 2.55 -32.19 5.08
CA GLU A 98 3.01 -31.90 6.44
C GLU A 98 2.27 -30.76 7.16
N VAL A 99 1.16 -30.26 6.59
CA VAL A 99 0.35 -29.18 7.17
C VAL A 99 -0.58 -29.74 8.23
N TYR A 100 -0.62 -29.09 9.38
CA TYR A 100 -1.56 -29.38 10.46
C TYR A 100 -2.84 -28.59 10.26
N ARG A 101 -4.00 -29.27 10.27
CA ARG A 101 -5.33 -28.67 10.12
C ARG A 101 -6.15 -28.82 11.39
N VAL A 102 -6.86 -27.77 11.77
CA VAL A 102 -7.77 -27.76 12.92
C VAL A 102 -9.09 -27.11 12.53
N LYS A 103 -10.19 -27.80 12.84
CA LYS A 103 -11.54 -27.25 12.78
C LYS A 103 -11.94 -26.78 14.17
N LEU A 104 -12.29 -25.50 14.29
CA LEU A 104 -12.65 -24.83 15.54
C LEU A 104 -14.11 -24.41 15.52
N ALA A 105 -14.79 -24.55 16.66
CA ALA A 105 -15.95 -23.73 17.02
C ALA A 105 -15.43 -22.56 17.86
N VAL A 106 -15.63 -21.33 17.41
CA VAL A 106 -15.12 -20.13 18.08
C VAL A 106 -16.30 -19.28 18.52
N THR A 107 -16.33 -18.94 19.79
CA THR A 107 -17.32 -18.04 20.39
C THR A 107 -16.69 -16.66 20.57
N LEU A 108 -17.24 -15.68 19.87
CA LEU A 108 -16.73 -14.31 19.85
C LEU A 108 -17.55 -13.40 20.79
N ASP A 109 -16.88 -12.38 21.30
CA ASP A 109 -17.51 -11.31 22.07
C ASP A 109 -18.18 -10.28 21.14
N ASP A 110 -19.40 -10.55 20.73
CA ASP A 110 -20.16 -9.72 19.77
C ASP A 110 -20.25 -8.24 20.21
N PRO A 111 -20.61 -7.89 21.47
CA PRO A 111 -20.60 -6.49 21.91
C PRO A 111 -19.23 -5.81 21.81
N LYS A 112 -18.14 -6.52 22.15
CA LYS A 112 -16.78 -5.98 22.11
C LYS A 112 -16.26 -5.83 20.68
N LEU A 113 -16.57 -6.81 19.82
CA LEU A 113 -16.23 -6.79 18.41
C LEU A 113 -16.97 -5.65 17.69
N LYS A 114 -18.28 -5.51 17.95
CA LYS A 114 -19.10 -4.43 17.40
C LYS A 114 -18.63 -3.05 17.89
N SER A 115 -18.35 -2.91 19.18
CA SER A 115 -17.83 -1.64 19.72
C SER A 115 -16.47 -1.27 19.09
N ALA A 116 -15.59 -2.25 18.86
CA ALA A 116 -14.30 -2.00 18.20
C ALA A 116 -14.46 -1.60 16.72
N VAL A 117 -15.45 -2.17 16.02
CA VAL A 117 -15.82 -1.74 14.66
C VAL A 117 -16.38 -0.31 14.71
N ASP A 118 -17.35 -0.04 15.58
CA ASP A 118 -18.02 1.25 15.69
C ASP A 118 -17.05 2.36 16.11
N GLU A 119 -16.17 2.10 17.08
CA GLU A 119 -15.11 3.02 17.53
C GLU A 119 -14.12 3.33 16.40
N PHE A 120 -13.71 2.32 15.63
CA PHE A 120 -12.80 2.52 14.49
C PHE A 120 -13.47 3.28 13.33
N MET A 121 -14.77 3.07 13.12
CA MET A 121 -15.55 3.75 12.08
C MET A 121 -15.88 5.20 12.46
N GLN A 122 -15.97 5.51 13.76
CA GLN A 122 -16.34 6.84 14.27
C GLN A 122 -15.14 7.69 14.70
N ASP A 123 -13.99 7.10 15.04
CA ASP A 123 -12.84 7.84 15.55
C ASP A 123 -11.85 8.26 14.46
N ALA A 124 -11.92 9.53 14.07
CA ALA A 124 -10.94 10.19 13.21
C ALA A 124 -9.50 10.19 13.79
N ARG A 125 -9.31 9.92 15.10
CA ARG A 125 -7.98 9.82 15.73
C ARG A 125 -7.38 8.41 15.67
N ALA A 126 -8.19 7.35 15.74
CA ALA A 126 -7.73 5.99 15.51
C ALA A 126 -7.30 5.77 14.04
N GLN A 127 -7.95 6.45 13.09
CA GLN A 127 -7.51 6.51 11.69
C GLN A 127 -6.14 7.19 11.55
N ARG A 128 -5.91 8.28 12.29
CA ARG A 128 -4.62 8.96 12.35
C ARG A 128 -3.53 8.10 12.98
N ASN A 129 -3.75 7.50 14.14
CA ASN A 129 -2.73 6.67 14.82
C ASN A 129 -2.32 5.40 14.05
N PHE A 130 -3.16 4.89 13.13
CA PHE A 130 -2.77 3.78 12.22
C PHE A 130 -2.10 4.28 10.93
N GLN A 131 -2.40 5.51 10.48
CA GLN A 131 -1.75 6.17 9.36
C GLN A 131 -0.35 6.70 9.76
N GLU A 132 -0.21 7.24 10.96
CA GLU A 132 0.96 7.96 11.52
C GLU A 132 2.21 7.09 11.79
N THR A 133 2.21 5.79 11.47
CA THR A 133 3.41 4.96 11.68
C THR A 133 3.84 4.12 10.48
N ARG A 134 3.03 4.03 9.41
CA ARG A 134 3.35 3.14 8.28
C ARG A 134 3.80 3.86 7.01
N PHE A 135 3.38 5.10 6.81
CA PHE A 135 3.66 5.87 5.59
C PHE A 135 4.40 7.18 5.82
N ASP A 136 4.46 7.70 7.05
CA ASP A 136 5.17 8.93 7.42
C ASP A 136 6.66 8.93 7.06
N GLU A 137 7.29 7.76 7.02
CA GLU A 137 8.68 7.62 6.57
C GLU A 137 8.79 7.47 5.04
N ARG A 138 7.70 7.11 4.36
CA ARG A 138 7.68 6.79 2.93
C ARG A 138 7.55 8.05 2.11
N LYS A 139 8.63 8.34 1.38
CA LYS A 139 8.70 9.47 0.47
C LYS A 139 8.19 9.10 -0.92
N ILE A 140 7.37 9.97 -1.50
CA ILE A 140 6.88 9.86 -2.88
C ILE A 140 7.28 11.13 -3.62
N VAL A 141 7.87 10.97 -4.80
CA VAL A 141 8.16 12.10 -5.70
C VAL A 141 7.14 12.09 -6.83
N VAL A 142 6.52 13.24 -7.09
CA VAL A 142 5.54 13.43 -8.16
C VAL A 142 6.16 14.32 -9.24
N VAL A 143 6.11 13.86 -10.48
CA VAL A 143 6.75 14.50 -11.63
C VAL A 143 5.70 14.75 -12.71
N TYR A 144 5.55 16.00 -13.13
CA TYR A 144 4.79 16.30 -14.33
C TYR A 144 5.62 15.94 -15.57
N GLN A 145 5.05 15.12 -16.45
CA GLN A 145 5.73 14.58 -17.62
C GLN A 145 4.77 14.55 -18.82
N PRO A 146 4.85 15.57 -19.70
CA PRO A 146 4.21 15.56 -21.01
C PRO A 146 4.60 14.32 -21.85
N ARG A 147 3.69 13.79 -22.67
CA ARG A 147 3.91 12.58 -23.48
C ARG A 147 3.43 12.66 -24.92
N THR A 148 2.31 13.34 -25.16
CA THR A 148 1.59 13.28 -26.46
C THR A 148 1.90 14.47 -27.35
N GLY A 149 2.51 15.52 -26.80
CA GLY A 149 2.65 16.82 -27.46
C GLY A 149 1.37 17.67 -27.42
N PHE A 150 0.27 17.12 -26.91
CA PHE A 150 -0.99 17.83 -26.63
C PHE A 150 -1.23 18.01 -25.11
N ASP A 151 -0.24 17.64 -24.29
CA ASP A 151 -0.27 17.89 -22.86
C ASP A 151 -0.24 19.40 -22.58
N LEU A 152 -0.91 19.78 -21.50
CA LEU A 152 -0.94 21.17 -21.04
C LEU A 152 0.43 21.64 -20.55
N PRO A 153 0.71 22.96 -20.57
CA PRO A 153 1.88 23.52 -19.89
C PRO A 153 1.89 23.18 -18.39
N ALA A 154 3.08 22.96 -17.82
CA ALA A 154 3.25 22.58 -16.42
C ALA A 154 2.68 23.62 -15.42
N ASP A 155 2.74 24.89 -15.80
CA ASP A 155 2.23 26.04 -15.04
C ASP A 155 0.74 26.34 -15.31
N SER A 156 0.08 25.56 -16.17
CA SER A 156 -1.36 25.72 -16.43
C SER A 156 -2.20 25.44 -15.18
N LYS A 157 -3.33 26.15 -15.04
CA LYS A 157 -4.26 25.96 -13.91
C LYS A 157 -4.71 24.52 -13.77
N GLY A 158 -4.97 23.83 -14.89
CA GLY A 158 -5.39 22.44 -14.90
C GLY A 158 -4.34 21.49 -14.34
N VAL A 159 -3.07 21.66 -14.73
CA VAL A 159 -1.97 20.84 -14.21
C VAL A 159 -1.74 21.12 -12.73
N GLN A 160 -1.65 22.39 -12.32
CA GLN A 160 -1.47 22.75 -10.91
C GLN A 160 -2.59 22.17 -10.02
N THR A 161 -3.86 22.25 -10.47
CA THR A 161 -5.00 21.65 -9.76
C THR A 161 -4.86 20.14 -9.56
N VAL A 162 -4.38 19.41 -10.58
CA VAL A 162 -4.14 17.96 -10.47
C VAL A 162 -2.97 17.65 -9.54
N MET A 163 -1.88 18.42 -9.64
CA MET A 163 -0.70 18.24 -8.81
C MET A 163 -1.02 18.47 -7.32
N ASP A 164 -1.74 19.55 -7.01
CA ASP A 164 -2.22 19.86 -5.65
C ASP A 164 -3.12 18.74 -5.12
N LEU A 165 -4.06 18.25 -5.93
CA LEU A 165 -4.95 17.16 -5.55
C LEU A 165 -4.18 15.86 -5.25
N ILE A 166 -3.15 15.54 -6.04
CA ILE A 166 -2.27 14.38 -5.78
C ILE A 166 -1.53 14.57 -4.46
N GLN A 167 -0.95 15.76 -4.25
CA GLN A 167 -0.21 16.09 -3.04
C GLN A 167 -1.11 15.95 -1.80
N ASP A 168 -2.27 16.61 -1.80
CA ASP A 168 -3.23 16.58 -0.70
C ASP A 168 -3.71 15.17 -0.41
N LYS A 169 -4.05 14.39 -1.44
CA LYS A 169 -4.56 13.04 -1.25
C LYS A 169 -3.49 12.12 -0.66
N LEU A 170 -2.27 12.14 -1.21
CA LEU A 170 -1.17 11.29 -0.71
C LEU A 170 -0.69 11.73 0.68
N ALA A 171 -0.55 13.04 0.92
CA ALA A 171 -0.21 13.57 2.25
C ALA A 171 -1.28 13.22 3.28
N GLY A 172 -2.57 13.22 2.88
CA GLY A 172 -3.68 12.77 3.72
C GLY A 172 -3.62 11.29 4.13
N TYR A 173 -2.80 10.46 3.48
CA TYR A 173 -2.50 9.08 3.90
C TYR A 173 -1.17 8.96 4.68
N GLY A 174 -0.51 10.07 4.99
CA GLY A 174 0.76 10.11 5.73
C GLY A 174 2.01 10.08 4.84
N PHE A 175 1.90 10.00 3.51
CA PHE A 175 3.10 10.00 2.66
C PHE A 175 3.82 11.36 2.69
N ARG A 176 5.16 11.33 2.67
CA ARG A 176 5.98 12.53 2.44
C ARG A 176 6.08 12.81 0.96
N VAL A 177 5.28 13.75 0.46
CA VAL A 177 5.19 14.05 -0.98
C VAL A 177 6.13 15.20 -1.35
N PHE A 178 6.87 15.03 -2.44
CA PHE A 178 7.73 16.05 -3.04
C PHE A 178 7.33 16.26 -4.51
N LEU A 179 7.09 17.50 -4.91
CA LEU A 179 6.83 17.85 -6.31
C LEU A 179 8.15 18.24 -7.00
N ALA A 180 8.40 17.67 -8.18
CA ALA A 180 9.66 17.85 -8.90
C ALA A 180 9.93 19.28 -9.39
N ASP A 181 8.88 20.04 -9.68
CA ASP A 181 8.95 21.46 -10.04
C ASP A 181 9.56 22.33 -8.93
N GLN A 182 9.42 21.92 -7.66
CA GLN A 182 10.09 22.54 -6.52
C GLN A 182 11.57 22.09 -6.39
N LEU A 183 11.90 20.86 -6.80
CA LEU A 183 13.25 20.30 -6.74
C LEU A 183 14.19 20.85 -7.82
N VAL A 184 13.67 21.09 -9.03
CA VAL A 184 14.45 21.63 -10.17
C VAL A 184 14.96 23.05 -9.89
N ARG A 185 14.24 23.86 -9.12
CA ARG A 185 14.69 25.20 -8.68
C ARG A 185 15.90 25.14 -7.73
N ILE A 186 16.08 24.05 -6.98
CA ILE A 186 17.18 23.89 -6.02
C ILE A 186 18.49 23.42 -6.70
N LYS A 187 18.40 22.70 -7.83
CA LYS A 187 19.57 22.09 -8.49
C LYS A 187 20.05 22.78 -9.77
N GLY A 188 19.47 23.93 -10.16
CA GLY A 188 19.99 24.78 -11.24
C GLY A 188 20.11 24.13 -12.61
N LYS A 189 19.40 23.01 -12.86
CA LYS A 189 19.40 22.34 -14.16
C LYS A 189 18.14 22.71 -14.92
N THR A 190 18.34 23.36 -16.06
CA THR A 190 17.33 23.81 -17.03
C THR A 190 16.31 22.72 -17.34
N ALA A 191 15.05 23.13 -17.47
CA ALA A 191 13.86 22.33 -17.76
C ALA A 191 13.84 21.68 -19.18
N GLU A 192 15.00 21.30 -19.71
CA GLU A 192 15.19 20.57 -20.95
C GLU A 192 15.71 19.15 -20.64
N MET A 193 14.95 18.40 -19.84
CA MET A 193 15.09 16.95 -19.78
C MET A 193 13.86 16.33 -20.44
N VAL A 194 13.93 16.21 -21.77
CA VAL A 194 13.18 15.18 -22.50
C VAL A 194 13.45 13.86 -21.76
N GLY A 195 12.52 13.05 -21.30
CA GLY A 195 11.07 13.00 -21.46
C GLY A 195 10.63 11.55 -21.22
N ASP A 196 11.32 10.82 -20.33
CA ASP A 196 11.15 9.38 -20.12
C ASP A 196 10.88 9.05 -18.65
N GLU A 197 10.22 7.92 -18.43
CA GLU A 197 9.85 7.45 -17.08
C GLU A 197 11.10 7.20 -16.22
N GLU A 198 12.22 6.87 -16.86
CA GLU A 198 13.51 6.66 -16.22
C GLU A 198 14.04 7.92 -15.54
N THR A 199 13.92 9.08 -16.16
CA THR A 199 14.29 10.37 -15.58
C THR A 199 13.48 10.65 -14.31
N ALA A 200 12.17 10.42 -14.34
CA ALA A 200 11.31 10.61 -13.18
C ALA A 200 11.69 9.65 -12.03
N ILE A 201 11.98 8.38 -12.35
CA ILE A 201 12.46 7.38 -11.40
C ILE A 201 13.81 7.79 -10.81
N ASN A 202 14.74 8.29 -11.64
CA ASN A 202 16.07 8.71 -11.21
C ASN A 202 16.01 9.95 -10.30
N LEU A 203 15.15 10.92 -10.62
CA LEU A 203 14.90 12.08 -9.75
C LEU A 203 14.34 11.64 -8.40
N ALA A 204 13.32 10.78 -8.42
CA ALA A 204 12.74 10.22 -7.21
C ALA A 204 13.78 9.47 -6.36
N ARG A 205 14.67 8.72 -7.02
CA ARG A 205 15.77 8.00 -6.37
C ARG A 205 16.74 8.97 -5.69
N GLN A 206 17.12 10.07 -6.33
CA GLN A 206 18.01 11.08 -5.72
C GLN A 206 17.46 11.66 -4.41
N GLU A 207 16.14 11.77 -4.29
CA GLU A 207 15.47 12.25 -3.07
C GLU A 207 15.19 11.15 -2.03
N ALA A 208 15.70 9.94 -2.30
CA ALA A 208 15.44 8.72 -1.53
C ALA A 208 13.93 8.44 -1.39
N ALA A 209 13.16 8.72 -2.45
CA ALA A 209 11.76 8.34 -2.54
C ALA A 209 11.61 6.84 -2.80
N GLU A 210 10.56 6.23 -2.28
CA GLU A 210 10.22 4.82 -2.52
C GLU A 210 9.35 4.63 -3.75
N ALA A 211 8.61 5.67 -4.15
CA ALA A 211 7.86 5.68 -5.39
C ALA A 211 8.07 6.98 -6.17
N ALA A 212 8.07 6.85 -7.50
CA ALA A 212 7.93 7.95 -8.44
C ALA A 212 6.53 7.92 -9.03
N VAL A 213 5.82 9.05 -9.05
CA VAL A 213 4.54 9.21 -9.72
C VAL A 213 4.74 10.12 -10.93
N THR A 214 4.36 9.68 -12.12
CA THR A 214 4.36 10.53 -13.31
C THR A 214 2.94 10.95 -13.67
N VAL A 215 2.80 12.21 -14.06
CA VAL A 215 1.54 12.88 -14.37
C VAL A 215 1.59 13.40 -15.79
N SER A 216 0.66 12.97 -16.64
CA SER A 216 0.44 13.49 -17.99
C SER A 216 -1.00 13.95 -18.11
N PHE A 217 -1.21 15.16 -18.59
CA PHE A 217 -2.55 15.74 -18.69
C PHE A 217 -2.76 16.39 -20.05
N ASP A 218 -3.41 15.64 -20.93
CA ASP A 218 -3.76 16.07 -22.29
C ASP A 218 -5.05 16.88 -22.27
N ALA A 219 -5.07 17.98 -23.03
CA ALA A 219 -6.29 18.70 -23.31
C ALA A 219 -6.35 19.17 -24.78
N ALA A 220 -7.48 18.94 -25.42
CA ALA A 220 -7.73 19.35 -26.80
C ALA A 220 -8.99 20.22 -26.88
N LYS A 221 -8.91 21.29 -27.68
CA LYS A 221 -10.03 22.17 -27.97
C LYS A 221 -10.66 21.78 -29.31
N GLN A 222 -11.98 21.61 -29.30
CA GLN A 222 -12.78 21.41 -30.49
C GLN A 222 -13.90 22.46 -30.56
N PRO A 223 -13.87 23.40 -31.52
CA PRO A 223 -14.94 24.36 -31.73
C PRO A 223 -16.24 23.66 -32.14
N THR A 224 -17.38 24.21 -31.72
CA THR A 224 -18.73 23.74 -32.11
C THR A 224 -19.46 24.79 -32.95
N SER A 225 -20.43 24.36 -33.76
CA SER A 225 -21.15 25.22 -34.71
C SER A 225 -22.01 26.31 -34.06
N ASP A 226 -22.34 26.15 -32.78
CA ASP A 226 -23.12 27.07 -31.94
C ASP A 226 -22.25 28.10 -31.19
N GLY A 227 -20.94 28.16 -31.49
CA GLY A 227 -20.03 29.15 -30.93
C GLY A 227 -19.46 28.80 -29.55
N TYR A 228 -19.68 27.56 -29.09
CA TYR A 228 -19.00 27.01 -27.91
C TYR A 228 -17.69 26.32 -28.30
N ASN A 229 -16.90 25.99 -27.28
CA ASN A 229 -15.72 25.15 -27.41
C ASN A 229 -15.88 23.92 -26.52
N LEU A 230 -15.73 22.75 -27.09
CA LEU A 230 -15.60 21.50 -26.35
C LEU A 230 -14.13 21.31 -25.97
N ILE A 231 -13.86 21.13 -24.68
CA ILE A 231 -12.55 20.78 -24.17
C ILE A 231 -12.60 19.30 -23.81
N LEU A 232 -11.81 18.49 -24.52
CA LEU A 232 -11.60 17.08 -24.19
C LEU A 232 -10.32 16.98 -23.39
N CYS A 233 -10.32 16.18 -22.31
CA CYS A 233 -9.16 16.01 -21.46
C CYS A 233 -8.91 14.54 -21.14
N THR A 234 -7.63 14.19 -20.98
CA THR A 234 -7.18 12.85 -20.58
C THR A 234 -6.12 13.00 -19.49
N LEU A 235 -6.44 12.54 -18.29
CA LEU A 235 -5.48 12.47 -17.19
C LEU A 235 -4.90 11.06 -17.11
N THR A 236 -3.58 10.94 -17.15
CA THR A 236 -2.87 9.67 -16.93
C THR A 236 -1.90 9.79 -15.78
N LEU A 237 -2.01 8.86 -14.83
CA LEU A 237 -1.11 8.76 -13.68
C LEU A 237 -0.46 7.38 -13.65
N LYS A 238 0.86 7.36 -13.48
CA LYS A 238 1.63 6.13 -13.30
C LYS A 238 2.43 6.19 -12.01
N ALA A 239 2.60 5.06 -11.34
CA ALA A 239 3.49 4.94 -10.18
C ALA A 239 4.50 3.81 -10.37
N PHE A 240 5.75 4.13 -10.08
CA PHE A 240 6.91 3.26 -10.25
C PHE A 240 7.62 3.06 -8.92
N ASP A 241 8.09 1.85 -8.69
CA ASP A 241 8.98 1.53 -7.59
C ASP A 241 10.38 2.05 -7.92
N THR A 242 10.94 2.95 -7.11
CA THR A 242 12.23 3.58 -7.42
C THR A 242 13.41 2.61 -7.31
N SER A 243 13.21 1.52 -6.56
CA SER A 243 14.22 0.51 -6.30
C SER A 243 14.35 -0.48 -7.46
N THR A 244 13.27 -0.78 -8.17
CA THR A 244 13.27 -1.76 -9.27
C THR A 244 12.98 -1.13 -10.63
N GLY A 245 12.40 0.07 -10.66
CA GLY A 245 11.81 0.66 -11.87
C GLY A 245 10.47 0.03 -12.27
N GLU A 246 9.91 -0.89 -11.48
CA GLU A 246 8.65 -1.56 -11.78
C GLU A 246 7.48 -0.57 -11.80
N LEU A 247 6.76 -0.48 -12.93
CA LEU A 247 5.44 0.14 -13.00
C LEU A 247 4.43 -0.72 -12.24
N PHE A 248 3.97 -0.25 -11.07
CA PHE A 248 3.02 -1.01 -10.25
C PHE A 248 1.61 -0.41 -10.24
N ALA A 249 1.44 0.83 -10.70
CA ALA A 249 0.13 1.43 -10.88
C ALA A 249 0.07 2.25 -12.17
N ASN A 250 -1.01 2.08 -12.93
CA ASN A 250 -1.34 2.90 -14.09
C ASN A 250 -2.85 3.13 -14.08
N VAL A 251 -3.27 4.39 -14.06
CA VAL A 251 -4.67 4.79 -14.14
C VAL A 251 -4.82 5.92 -15.15
N GLN A 252 -5.89 5.87 -15.92
CA GLN A 252 -6.24 6.88 -16.90
C GLN A 252 -7.74 7.08 -16.87
N ASP A 253 -8.17 8.34 -16.92
CA ASP A 253 -9.56 8.70 -17.16
C ASP A 253 -9.63 9.85 -18.17
N ARG A 254 -10.75 9.91 -18.88
CA ARG A 254 -11.03 10.94 -19.88
C ARG A 254 -12.37 11.58 -19.61
N ASP A 255 -12.48 12.86 -19.93
CA ASP A 255 -13.75 13.55 -19.86
C ASP A 255 -13.78 14.77 -20.77
N LYS A 256 -14.95 15.39 -20.89
CA LYS A 256 -15.16 16.59 -21.68
C LYS A 256 -15.95 17.63 -20.89
N THR A 257 -15.68 18.90 -21.21
CA THR A 257 -16.44 20.03 -20.72
C THR A 257 -16.69 21.03 -21.84
N ILE A 258 -17.72 21.85 -21.68
CA ILE A 258 -18.09 22.89 -22.64
C ILE A 258 -17.69 24.23 -22.02
N THR A 259 -17.14 25.12 -22.82
CA THR A 259 -16.83 26.48 -22.43
C THR A 259 -17.19 27.48 -23.53
N ARG A 260 -17.32 28.74 -23.15
CA ARG A 260 -17.59 29.87 -24.03
C ARG A 260 -16.69 31.04 -23.62
N GLY A 261 -16.32 31.87 -24.59
CA GLY A 261 -15.45 33.03 -24.36
C GLY A 261 -14.09 32.89 -25.02
N GLY A 262 -13.27 33.93 -24.87
CA GLY A 262 -11.89 33.97 -25.38
C GLY A 262 -10.94 33.08 -24.57
N GLU A 263 -9.65 33.39 -24.64
CA GLU A 263 -8.55 32.60 -24.03
C GLU A 263 -8.78 32.27 -22.55
N TYR A 264 -9.25 33.23 -21.75
CA TYR A 264 -9.59 33.01 -20.34
C TYR A 264 -10.67 31.94 -20.13
N GLY A 265 -11.71 31.92 -20.97
CA GLY A 265 -12.78 30.93 -20.88
C GLY A 265 -12.29 29.51 -21.24
N ILE A 266 -11.29 29.41 -22.11
CA ILE A 266 -10.63 28.15 -22.45
C ILE A 266 -9.82 27.65 -21.25
N GLU A 267 -9.01 28.51 -20.63
CA GLU A 267 -8.24 28.18 -19.42
C GLU A 267 -9.13 27.77 -18.23
N ASP A 268 -10.24 28.48 -18.01
CA ASP A 268 -11.24 28.08 -17.01
C ASP A 268 -11.87 26.72 -17.35
N GLY A 269 -12.20 26.51 -18.63
CA GLY A 269 -12.69 25.22 -19.12
C GLY A 269 -11.72 24.07 -18.82
N VAL A 270 -10.43 24.27 -19.06
CA VAL A 270 -9.38 23.30 -18.75
C VAL A 270 -9.31 23.01 -17.25
N ALA A 271 -9.35 24.03 -16.39
CA ALA A 271 -9.35 23.86 -14.93
C ALA A 271 -10.58 23.09 -14.44
N ARG A 272 -11.78 23.39 -14.96
CA ARG A 272 -13.00 22.63 -14.63
C ARG A 272 -12.92 21.18 -15.09
N ALA A 273 -12.30 20.92 -16.24
CA ALA A 273 -12.07 19.57 -16.72
C ALA A 273 -11.16 18.80 -15.75
N ALA A 274 -10.11 19.44 -15.25
CA ALA A 274 -9.20 18.91 -14.22
C ALA A 274 -9.94 18.52 -12.93
N ILE A 275 -10.82 19.40 -12.43
CA ILE A 275 -11.66 19.14 -11.23
C ILE A 275 -12.60 17.95 -11.46
N LYS A 276 -13.04 17.70 -12.70
CA LYS A 276 -13.92 16.58 -13.03
C LYS A 276 -13.19 15.25 -13.12
N VAL A 277 -12.02 15.21 -13.74
CA VAL A 277 -11.25 13.95 -13.94
C VAL A 277 -10.35 13.63 -12.75
N GLY A 278 -9.75 14.65 -12.14
CA GLY A 278 -8.75 14.53 -11.09
C GLY A 278 -9.19 13.64 -9.92
N PRO A 279 -10.29 13.94 -9.22
CA PRO A 279 -10.66 13.25 -7.98
C PRO A 279 -10.71 11.73 -8.12
N ARG A 280 -11.44 11.22 -9.13
CA ARG A 280 -11.58 9.77 -9.35
C ARG A 280 -10.27 9.10 -9.77
N THR A 281 -9.45 9.76 -10.59
CA THR A 281 -8.19 9.19 -11.08
C THR A 281 -7.14 9.15 -9.97
N VAL A 282 -7.03 10.25 -9.21
CA VAL A 282 -6.10 10.37 -8.07
C VAL A 282 -6.49 9.41 -6.95
N GLU A 283 -7.79 9.24 -6.66
CA GLU A 283 -8.26 8.27 -5.67
C GLU A 283 -7.88 6.83 -6.04
N ARG A 284 -8.09 6.44 -7.31
CA ARG A 284 -7.71 5.10 -7.80
C ARG A 284 -6.19 4.88 -7.79
N LEU A 285 -5.39 5.89 -8.15
CA LEU A 285 -3.93 5.81 -8.05
C LEU A 285 -3.51 5.62 -6.59
N THR A 286 -4.04 6.46 -5.71
CA THR A 286 -3.69 6.46 -4.28
C THR A 286 -4.03 5.13 -3.64
N ALA A 287 -5.20 4.55 -3.95
CA ALA A 287 -5.58 3.23 -3.46
C ALA A 287 -4.57 2.15 -3.87
N LYS A 288 -4.07 2.17 -5.11
CA LYS A 288 -3.03 1.24 -5.59
C LYS A 288 -1.68 1.46 -4.90
N ILE A 289 -1.30 2.71 -4.63
CA ILE A 289 -0.07 3.05 -3.89
C ILE A 289 -0.17 2.57 -2.44
N VAL A 290 -1.29 2.85 -1.78
CA VAL A 290 -1.55 2.38 -0.41
C VAL A 290 -1.53 0.85 -0.37
N GLU A 291 -2.17 0.17 -1.31
CA GLU A 291 -2.13 -1.30 -1.39
C GLU A 291 -0.71 -1.83 -1.60
N ARG A 292 0.06 -1.22 -2.51
CA ARG A 292 1.47 -1.57 -2.76
C ARG A 292 2.30 -1.50 -1.48
N PHE A 293 2.13 -0.45 -0.67
CA PHE A 293 2.92 -0.26 0.55
C PHE A 293 2.32 -0.91 1.81
N SER A 294 1.03 -1.28 1.79
CA SER A 294 0.35 -2.01 2.87
C SER A 294 0.60 -3.52 2.82
N THR A 295 0.82 -4.07 1.63
CA THR A 295 1.06 -5.51 1.48
C THR A 295 2.48 -5.89 1.91
N LYS A 296 2.61 -6.95 2.70
CA LYS A 296 3.91 -7.57 2.98
C LYS A 296 4.36 -8.36 1.75
N ARG A 297 4.82 -7.68 0.70
CA ARG A 297 5.59 -8.36 -0.37
C ARG A 297 6.93 -8.82 0.20
N ALA A 298 7.46 -9.91 -0.36
CA ALA A 298 8.84 -10.32 -0.09
C ALA A 298 9.75 -9.13 -0.40
N LYS A 299 10.32 -8.53 0.65
CA LYS A 299 11.32 -7.48 0.49
C LYS A 299 12.57 -8.14 -0.09
N PHE A 300 13.11 -7.56 -1.14
CA PHE A 300 14.40 -7.94 -1.65
C PHE A 300 15.31 -6.71 -1.74
N VAL A 301 16.60 -6.96 -1.66
CA VAL A 301 17.64 -5.96 -1.85
C VAL A 301 18.16 -6.10 -3.26
N THR A 302 18.08 -5.04 -4.05
CA THR A 302 18.62 -5.01 -5.40
C THR A 302 20.11 -4.72 -5.31
N LEU A 303 20.93 -5.72 -5.60
CA LEU A 303 22.38 -5.65 -5.55
C LEU A 303 22.92 -5.52 -6.97
N ILE A 304 23.68 -4.47 -7.23
CA ILE A 304 24.13 -4.09 -8.57
C ILE A 304 25.64 -4.03 -8.61
N PHE A 305 26.22 -4.68 -9.62
CA PHE A 305 27.63 -4.64 -9.95
C PHE A 305 27.78 -4.01 -11.33
N ARG A 306 28.35 -2.80 -11.38
CA ARG A 306 28.66 -2.10 -12.64
C ARG A 306 30.15 -2.22 -12.92
N ASN A 307 30.57 -2.03 -14.17
CA ASN A 307 31.98 -1.98 -14.54
C ASN A 307 32.77 -3.22 -14.05
N THR A 308 32.11 -4.37 -14.04
CA THR A 308 32.60 -5.61 -13.42
C THR A 308 32.72 -6.69 -14.48
N SER A 309 33.92 -7.29 -14.62
CA SER A 309 34.16 -8.37 -15.57
C SER A 309 33.24 -9.57 -15.31
N VAL A 310 32.87 -10.30 -16.37
CA VAL A 310 32.08 -11.54 -16.26
C VAL A 310 32.71 -12.53 -15.28
N ALA A 311 34.05 -12.63 -15.26
CA ALA A 311 34.75 -13.48 -14.30
C ALA A 311 34.54 -13.05 -12.84
N ASN A 312 34.50 -11.75 -12.56
CA ASN A 312 34.22 -11.23 -11.22
C ASN A 312 32.73 -11.29 -10.87
N GLN A 313 31.83 -11.17 -11.86
CA GLN A 313 30.39 -11.41 -11.69
C GLN A 313 30.15 -12.86 -11.22
N ASN A 314 30.73 -13.85 -11.92
CA ASN A 314 30.61 -15.27 -11.55
C ASN A 314 31.18 -15.56 -10.14
N LYS A 315 32.28 -14.89 -9.77
CA LYS A 315 32.83 -14.99 -8.40
C LYS A 315 31.86 -14.42 -7.36
N MET A 316 31.17 -13.32 -7.67
CA MET A 316 30.17 -12.75 -6.78
C MET A 316 28.97 -13.68 -6.59
N GLU A 317 28.50 -14.35 -7.64
CA GLU A 317 27.44 -15.37 -7.51
C GLU A 317 27.88 -16.49 -6.56
N GLY A 318 29.08 -17.05 -6.74
CA GLY A 318 29.61 -18.08 -5.84
C GLY A 318 29.79 -17.61 -4.38
N ILE A 319 30.14 -16.35 -4.17
CA ILE A 319 30.16 -15.74 -2.82
C ILE A 319 28.76 -15.71 -2.23
N LEU A 320 27.76 -15.27 -2.99
CA LEU A 320 26.37 -15.16 -2.53
C LEU A 320 25.77 -16.54 -2.22
N ASP A 321 26.12 -17.57 -3.01
CA ASP A 321 25.78 -18.96 -2.73
C ASP A 321 26.34 -19.40 -1.36
N GLY A 322 27.59 -19.02 -1.05
CA GLY A 322 28.22 -19.28 0.24
C GLY A 322 27.61 -18.54 1.43
N VAL A 323 27.01 -17.37 1.19
CA VAL A 323 26.25 -16.60 2.21
C VAL A 323 24.90 -17.27 2.51
N GLY A 324 24.39 -18.09 1.60
CA GLY A 324 23.13 -18.84 1.79
C GLY A 324 21.87 -18.00 1.56
N TRP A 325 21.98 -16.82 0.93
CA TRP A 325 20.82 -16.04 0.55
C TRP A 325 20.21 -16.57 -0.74
N LYS A 326 18.87 -16.57 -0.80
CA LYS A 326 18.18 -16.80 -2.06
C LYS A 326 18.26 -15.53 -2.89
N TYR A 327 18.63 -15.65 -4.16
CA TYR A 327 18.59 -14.53 -5.08
C TYR A 327 18.07 -14.95 -6.45
N ARG A 328 17.71 -13.96 -7.26
CA ARG A 328 17.50 -14.13 -8.70
C ARG A 328 18.33 -13.13 -9.48
N VAL A 329 18.82 -13.53 -10.64
CA VAL A 329 19.46 -12.61 -11.59
C VAL A 329 18.34 -11.81 -12.27
N GLY A 330 18.29 -10.51 -12.03
CA GLY A 330 17.32 -9.61 -12.65
C GLY A 330 17.76 -9.17 -14.04
N ARG A 331 19.04 -8.81 -14.18
CA ARG A 331 19.65 -8.42 -15.46
C ARG A 331 21.15 -8.71 -15.44
N GLN A 332 21.68 -9.18 -16.57
CA GLN A 332 23.11 -9.36 -16.75
C GLN A 332 23.48 -9.07 -18.20
N THR A 333 24.31 -8.06 -18.42
CA THR A 333 24.69 -7.59 -19.77
C THR A 333 26.09 -7.01 -19.73
N GLY A 334 27.04 -7.64 -20.45
CA GLY A 334 28.43 -7.17 -20.52
C GLY A 334 29.07 -7.06 -19.14
N ASN A 335 29.47 -5.85 -18.76
CA ASN A 335 30.10 -5.54 -17.47
C ASN A 335 29.09 -5.13 -16.37
N TYR A 336 27.79 -5.40 -16.57
CA TYR A 336 26.72 -5.15 -15.63
C TYR A 336 26.02 -6.42 -15.16
N MET A 337 25.76 -6.48 -13.85
CA MET A 337 24.92 -7.50 -13.24
C MET A 337 24.05 -6.89 -12.15
N GLU A 338 22.77 -7.28 -12.14
CA GLU A 338 21.76 -6.89 -11.16
C GLU A 338 21.11 -8.15 -10.60
N LEU A 339 21.17 -8.28 -9.28
CA LEU A 339 20.66 -9.41 -8.51
C LEU A 339 19.60 -8.91 -7.53
N GLU A 340 18.53 -9.68 -7.37
CA GLU A 340 17.55 -9.43 -6.33
C GLU A 340 17.74 -10.44 -5.20
N ILE A 341 18.19 -9.95 -4.04
CA ILE A 341 18.53 -10.74 -2.87
C ILE A 341 17.31 -10.82 -1.95
N PHE A 342 16.74 -12.01 -1.77
CA PHE A 342 15.67 -12.29 -0.81
C PHE A 342 16.29 -12.65 0.54
N SER A 343 16.35 -11.67 1.43
CA SER A 343 16.93 -11.82 2.77
C SER A 343 16.04 -11.15 3.82
N GLU A 344 16.06 -11.69 5.04
CA GLU A 344 15.48 -11.01 6.21
C GLU A 344 16.35 -9.84 6.69
N ALA A 345 17.63 -9.81 6.28
CA ALA A 345 18.54 -8.73 6.59
C ALA A 345 18.12 -7.44 5.88
N ASP A 346 18.23 -6.32 6.60
CA ASP A 346 17.97 -5.00 6.02
C ASP A 346 19.05 -4.65 4.95
N PRO A 347 18.76 -3.72 4.03
CA PRO A 347 19.70 -3.33 2.97
C PRO A 347 21.10 -2.93 3.47
N THR A 348 21.21 -2.34 4.66
CA THR A 348 22.50 -1.95 5.27
C THR A 348 23.30 -3.16 5.67
N SER A 349 22.63 -4.13 6.31
CA SER A 349 23.22 -5.42 6.67
C SER A 349 23.64 -6.20 5.43
N VAL A 350 22.81 -6.22 4.38
CA VAL A 350 23.16 -6.85 3.10
C VAL A 350 24.42 -6.20 2.52
N ARG A 351 24.46 -4.87 2.41
CA ARG A 351 25.63 -4.13 1.94
C ARG A 351 26.89 -4.46 2.75
N LYS A 352 26.79 -4.53 4.08
CA LYS A 352 27.91 -4.79 4.99
C LYS A 352 28.49 -6.19 4.76
N VAL A 353 27.62 -7.20 4.67
CA VAL A 353 28.03 -8.59 4.42
C VAL A 353 28.69 -8.72 3.04
N VAL A 354 28.03 -8.22 1.99
CA VAL A 354 28.59 -8.27 0.61
C VAL A 354 29.95 -7.58 0.54
N ARG A 355 30.10 -6.39 1.13
CA ARG A 355 31.39 -5.69 1.18
C ARG A 355 32.46 -6.53 1.88
N THR A 356 32.11 -7.17 2.98
CA THR A 356 33.06 -8.00 3.75
C THR A 356 33.54 -9.19 2.92
N GLU A 357 32.65 -9.84 2.17
CA GLU A 357 33.02 -10.97 1.32
C GLU A 357 33.81 -10.53 0.08
N ILE A 358 33.50 -9.36 -0.51
CA ILE A 358 34.31 -8.73 -1.56
C ILE A 358 35.75 -8.52 -1.08
N ASP A 359 35.91 -7.94 0.12
CA ASP A 359 37.21 -7.66 0.71
C ASP A 359 38.00 -8.95 0.98
N LYS A 360 37.34 -10.00 1.51
CA LYS A 360 37.95 -11.33 1.72
C LYS A 360 38.38 -12.00 0.42
N ALA A 361 37.58 -11.88 -0.63
CA ALA A 361 37.85 -12.48 -1.93
C ALA A 361 38.85 -11.67 -2.77
N GLY A 362 39.29 -10.50 -2.28
CA GLY A 362 40.22 -9.62 -3.00
C GLY A 362 39.65 -9.09 -4.32
N LEU A 363 38.33 -8.95 -4.42
CA LEU A 363 37.69 -8.49 -5.65
C LEU A 363 37.87 -6.97 -5.82
N PRO A 364 38.14 -6.49 -7.05
CA PRO A 364 38.38 -5.06 -7.31
C PRO A 364 37.07 -4.26 -7.39
N LEU A 365 36.16 -4.47 -6.43
CA LEU A 365 34.84 -3.84 -6.35
C LEU A 365 34.80 -2.87 -5.18
N LYS A 366 34.24 -1.68 -5.39
CA LYS A 366 34.09 -0.66 -4.35
C LYS A 366 32.61 -0.29 -4.18
N PRO A 367 32.13 -0.04 -2.95
CA PRO A 367 30.81 0.52 -2.76
C PRO A 367 30.70 1.86 -3.47
N ALA A 368 29.68 2.02 -4.31
CA ALA A 368 29.44 3.24 -5.08
C ALA A 368 28.28 4.04 -4.49
N GLU A 369 27.12 3.41 -4.34
CA GLU A 369 25.89 4.07 -3.92
C GLU A 369 24.99 3.09 -3.15
N MET A 370 24.20 3.60 -2.21
CA MET A 370 23.12 2.87 -1.56
C MET A 370 21.93 3.81 -1.38
N ILE A 371 20.78 3.45 -1.96
CA ILE A 371 19.54 4.21 -1.86
C ILE A 371 18.40 3.23 -1.60
N GLY A 372 17.78 3.33 -0.43
CA GLY A 372 16.73 2.41 0.00
C GLY A 372 17.22 0.95 -0.03
N SER A 373 16.54 0.11 -0.80
CA SER A 373 16.90 -1.31 -1.03
C SER A 373 17.88 -1.54 -2.17
N ARG A 374 18.34 -0.50 -2.88
CA ARG A 374 19.37 -0.63 -3.92
C ARG A 374 20.77 -0.46 -3.31
N VAL A 375 21.66 -1.39 -3.61
CA VAL A 375 23.07 -1.36 -3.21
C VAL A 375 23.93 -1.54 -4.45
N ILE A 376 24.82 -0.59 -4.72
CA ILE A 376 25.63 -0.55 -5.94
C ILE A 376 27.12 -0.65 -5.61
N PHE A 377 27.81 -1.51 -6.34
CA PHE A 377 29.26 -1.67 -6.34
C PHE A 377 29.81 -1.40 -7.74
N ASP A 378 30.92 -0.67 -7.81
CA ASP A 378 31.64 -0.38 -9.05
C ASP A 378 32.96 -1.16 -9.10
N GLY A 379 33.17 -1.83 -10.23
CA GLY A 379 34.45 -2.41 -10.60
C GLY A 379 35.37 -1.42 -11.33
N LYS A 380 36.39 -1.97 -12.00
CA LYS A 380 37.43 -1.20 -12.71
C LYS A 380 37.31 -1.24 -14.23
N GLU A 381 36.39 -2.04 -14.78
CA GLU A 381 36.27 -2.12 -16.24
C GLU A 381 35.70 -0.83 -16.81
N THR A 382 36.37 -0.29 -17.83
CA THR A 382 35.89 0.90 -18.55
C THR A 382 35.15 0.47 -19.79
N GLY A 383 33.90 0.90 -19.90
CA GLY A 383 32.99 0.64 -21.01
C GLY A 383 31.59 0.89 -20.50
N GLY A 384 30.94 1.96 -20.96
CA GLY A 384 29.54 2.19 -20.62
C GLY A 384 28.66 1.07 -21.16
N TYR A 385 27.47 0.94 -20.57
CA TYR A 385 26.37 0.14 -21.10
C TYR A 385 26.14 0.39 -22.59
#